data_AF-A0A7J4PTQ4-F1
#
_entry.id   AF-A0A7J4PTQ4-F1
#
_cell.length_a   1.000
_cell.length_b   1.000
_cell.length_c   1.000
_cell.angle_alpha   90.00
_cell.angle_beta   90.00
_cell.angle_gamma   90.00
#
_symmetry.space_group_name_H-M   'P 1'
#
loop_
_entity.id
_entity.type
_entity.pdbx_description
1 polymer ?
#
loop_
_entity_poly.entity_id
_entity_poly.type
_entity_poly.pdbx_seq_one_letter_code
_entity_poly.pdbx_strand_id
1 'polypeptide(L)'
;MSVLDALIVVSSNGLLGLGLFVLLLALGVALHKLNMERTYRRVAATTNGGEISGDELREEMFTRQGSNFNAGAVTAWMLLFAAFAYFYFLTPEIFSRYNYYQVPTLASGPLGFATFGIMVLLLTLVAAAFIPKELYGYYELSRNMKAAIMLTVPLLAISIVLSVQQGTIFPQVDLGSRIVAFLALFASELALLWPIYAEALGGMR
;
A
#
# COMPACT_ATOMS: atom_id res chain seq x y z
N MET A 1 -14.53 -2.99 -24.92
CA MET A 1 -13.50 -3.56 -24.03
C MET A 1 -14.17 -3.96 -22.74
N SER A 2 -14.11 -5.24 -22.37
CA SER A 2 -14.71 -5.72 -21.11
C SER A 2 -13.85 -5.33 -19.90
N VAL A 3 -14.43 -5.37 -18.70
CA VAL A 3 -13.67 -5.15 -17.43
C VAL A 3 -12.53 -6.16 -17.30
N LEU A 4 -12.77 -7.41 -17.72
CA LEU A 4 -11.76 -8.45 -17.71
C LEU A 4 -10.59 -8.12 -18.64
N ASP A 5 -10.87 -7.62 -19.85
CA ASP A 5 -9.82 -7.21 -20.80
C ASP A 5 -8.95 -6.09 -20.21
N ALA A 6 -9.57 -5.10 -19.56
CA ALA A 6 -8.86 -4.01 -18.91
C ALA A 6 -7.95 -4.51 -17.77
N LEU A 7 -8.45 -5.44 -16.93
CA LEU A 7 -7.67 -6.05 -15.85
C LEU A 7 -6.48 -6.84 -16.39
N ILE A 8 -6.65 -7.59 -17.48
CA ILE A 8 -5.57 -8.34 -18.12
C ILE A 8 -4.50 -7.37 -18.63
N VAL A 9 -4.88 -6.29 -19.29
CA VAL A 9 -3.95 -5.29 -19.82
C VAL A 9 -3.13 -4.64 -18.69
N VAL A 10 -3.78 -4.19 -17.62
CA VAL A 10 -3.09 -3.51 -16.51
C VAL A 10 -2.22 -4.48 -15.70
N SER A 11 -2.72 -5.69 -15.43
CA SER A 11 -1.95 -6.70 -14.67
C SER A 11 -0.76 -7.28 -15.43
N SER A 12 -0.76 -7.19 -16.77
CA SER A 12 0.34 -7.68 -17.61
C SER A 12 1.33 -6.58 -18.00
N ASN A 13 0.97 -5.31 -17.82
CA ASN A 13 1.81 -4.18 -18.20
C ASN A 13 2.47 -3.57 -16.96
N GLY A 14 3.76 -3.87 -16.77
CA GLY A 14 4.51 -3.39 -15.61
C GLY A 14 4.49 -1.88 -15.43
N LEU A 15 4.57 -1.11 -16.51
CA LEU A 15 4.56 0.36 -16.45
C LEU A 15 3.19 0.92 -16.06
N LEU A 16 2.10 0.40 -16.63
CA LEU A 16 0.75 0.83 -16.27
C LEU A 16 0.43 0.47 -14.83
N GLY A 17 0.78 -0.74 -14.42
CA GLY A 17 0.58 -1.21 -13.05
C GLY A 17 1.38 -0.41 -12.01
N LEU A 18 2.68 -0.21 -12.26
CA LEU A 18 3.53 0.66 -11.43
C LEU A 18 2.98 2.09 -11.39
N GLY A 19 2.58 2.63 -12.54
CA GLY A 19 2.00 3.96 -12.64
C GLY A 19 0.73 4.10 -11.81
N LEU A 20 -0.17 3.10 -11.85
CA LEU A 20 -1.37 3.07 -11.03
C LEU A 20 -1.06 3.02 -9.53
N PHE A 21 -0.14 2.15 -9.11
CA PHE A 21 0.29 2.04 -7.72
C PHE A 21 0.85 3.37 -7.19
N VAL A 22 1.79 3.96 -7.92
CA VAL A 22 2.36 5.27 -7.55
C VAL A 22 1.30 6.37 -7.54
N LEU A 23 0.37 6.36 -8.50
CA LEU A 23 -0.72 7.34 -8.57
C LEU A 23 -1.63 7.25 -7.34
N LEU A 24 -2.00 6.04 -6.90
CA LEU A 24 -2.85 5.84 -5.72
C LEU A 24 -2.15 6.31 -4.43
N LEU A 25 -0.87 5.97 -4.25
CA LEU A 25 -0.08 6.49 -3.13
C LEU A 25 0.04 8.02 -3.16
N ALA A 26 0.34 8.59 -4.33
CA ALA A 26 0.47 10.04 -4.49
C ALA A 26 -0.86 10.76 -4.21
N LEU A 27 -1.97 10.20 -4.66
CA LEU A 27 -3.31 10.72 -4.38
C LEU A 27 -3.62 10.65 -2.89
N GLY A 28 -3.31 9.54 -2.22
CA GLY A 28 -3.43 9.40 -0.77
C GLY A 28 -2.65 10.48 -0.02
N VAL A 29 -1.39 10.70 -0.37
CA VAL A 29 -0.56 11.76 0.24
C VAL A 29 -1.11 13.16 -0.03
N ALA A 30 -1.53 13.45 -1.26
CA ALA A 30 -2.09 14.75 -1.63
C ALA A 30 -3.38 15.04 -0.88
N LEU A 31 -4.29 14.07 -0.81
CA LEU A 31 -5.54 14.19 -0.05
C LEU A 31 -5.29 14.31 1.45
N HIS A 32 -4.32 13.58 1.99
CA HIS A 32 -3.95 13.72 3.39
C HIS A 32 -3.52 15.16 3.72
N LYS A 33 -2.64 15.74 2.90
CA LYS A 33 -2.22 17.15 3.05
C LYS A 33 -3.39 18.13 2.95
N LEU A 34 -4.26 17.94 1.95
CA LEU A 34 -5.44 18.80 1.77
C LEU A 34 -6.42 18.68 2.94
N ASN A 35 -6.63 17.48 3.47
CA ASN A 35 -7.50 17.26 4.62
C ASN A 35 -6.93 17.96 5.86
N MET A 36 -5.63 17.86 6.12
CA MET A 36 -4.98 18.56 7.23
C MET A 36 -5.09 20.09 7.09
N GLU A 37 -4.85 20.63 5.89
CA GLU A 37 -4.99 22.07 5.64
C GLU A 37 -6.43 22.56 5.83
N ARG A 38 -7.42 21.76 5.37
CA ARG A 38 -8.85 22.07 5.57
C ARG A 38 -9.21 22.10 7.05
N THR A 39 -8.73 21.14 7.84
CA THR A 39 -8.98 21.11 9.29
C THR A 39 -8.33 22.31 9.97
N TYR A 40 -7.07 22.62 9.64
CA TYR A 40 -6.39 23.81 10.15
C TYR A 40 -7.18 25.10 9.88
N ARG A 41 -7.58 25.33 8.63
CA ARG A 41 -8.36 26.53 8.25
C ARG A 41 -9.69 26.62 9.00
N ARG A 42 -10.37 25.49 9.23
CA ARG A 42 -11.63 25.46 9.99
C ARG A 42 -11.42 25.83 11.46
N VAL A 43 -10.39 25.28 12.09
CA VAL A 43 -10.09 25.57 13.50
C VAL A 43 -9.64 27.02 13.68
N ALA A 44 -8.76 27.52 12.81
CA ALA A 44 -8.30 28.90 12.81
C ALA A 44 -9.46 29.92 12.65
N ALA A 45 -10.46 29.59 11.81
CA ALA A 45 -11.64 30.44 11.64
C ALA A 45 -12.52 30.53 12.91
N THR A 46 -12.48 29.50 13.78
CA THR A 46 -13.26 29.45 15.02
C THR A 46 -12.57 30.06 16.24
N THR A 47 -11.28 30.42 16.14
CA THR A 47 -10.47 30.79 17.32
C THR A 47 -10.56 32.26 17.76
N ASN A 48 -11.47 33.07 17.19
CA ASN A 48 -11.75 34.46 17.61
C ASN A 48 -10.50 35.33 17.90
N GLY A 49 -9.44 35.19 17.09
CA GLY A 49 -8.23 36.01 17.19
C GLY A 49 -7.05 35.41 17.96
N GLY A 50 -7.14 34.16 18.42
CA GLY A 50 -5.96 33.41 18.86
C GLY A 50 -5.16 32.90 17.66
N GLU A 51 -3.86 33.23 17.57
CA GLU A 51 -2.95 32.57 16.64
C GLU A 51 -2.66 31.15 17.17
N ILE A 52 -3.18 30.13 16.49
CA ILE A 52 -2.78 28.74 16.72
C ILE A 52 -1.75 28.38 15.65
N SER A 53 -0.56 27.94 16.07
CA SER A 53 0.43 27.45 15.12
C SER A 53 -0.01 26.11 14.52
N GLY A 54 0.34 25.86 13.25
CA GLY A 54 -0.02 24.60 12.58
C GLY A 54 0.55 23.36 13.25
N ASP A 55 1.70 23.48 13.91
CA ASP A 55 2.37 22.39 14.62
C ASP A 55 1.66 22.04 15.93
N GLU A 56 1.24 23.04 16.71
CA GLU A 56 0.43 22.81 17.92
C GLU A 56 -0.90 22.16 17.58
N LEU A 57 -1.59 22.64 16.53
CA LEU A 57 -2.86 22.02 16.13
C LEU A 57 -2.66 20.57 15.71
N ARG A 58 -1.56 20.27 15.00
CA ARG A 58 -1.26 18.92 14.56
C ARG A 58 -0.97 18.01 15.76
N GLU A 59 -0.26 18.49 16.78
CA GLU A 59 -0.04 17.70 17.99
C GLU A 59 -1.34 17.42 18.75
N GLU A 60 -2.21 18.42 18.89
CA GLU A 60 -3.51 18.29 19.56
C GLU A 60 -4.50 17.38 18.79
N MET A 61 -4.45 17.40 17.46
CA MET A 61 -5.29 16.53 16.62
C MET A 61 -4.84 15.07 16.63
N PHE A 62 -3.62 14.77 17.09
CA PHE A 62 -3.07 13.43 17.03
C PHE A 62 -3.74 12.51 18.05
N THR A 63 -4.52 11.56 17.55
CA THR A 63 -5.13 10.50 18.34
C THR A 63 -4.27 9.25 18.32
N ARG A 64 -3.79 8.83 19.50
CA ARG A 64 -3.04 7.57 19.66
C ARG A 64 -3.94 6.38 19.33
N GLN A 65 -3.55 5.60 18.35
CA GLN A 65 -4.15 4.30 18.08
C GLN A 65 -3.53 3.21 18.97
N GLY A 66 -4.28 2.14 19.24
CA GLY A 66 -3.82 1.04 20.09
C GLY A 66 -2.59 0.32 19.52
N SER A 67 -1.68 -0.12 20.38
CA SER A 67 -0.39 -0.72 19.99
C SER A 67 -0.53 -1.90 19.01
N ASN A 68 -1.51 -2.79 19.23
CA ASN A 68 -1.75 -3.93 18.34
C ASN A 68 -2.19 -3.50 16.94
N PHE A 69 -3.01 -2.44 16.85
CA PHE A 69 -3.42 -1.89 15.56
C PHE A 69 -2.23 -1.27 14.84
N ASN A 70 -1.39 -0.50 15.54
CA ASN A 70 -0.19 0.10 14.95
C ASN A 70 0.77 -0.96 14.41
N ALA A 71 1.02 -2.02 15.18
CA ALA A 71 1.85 -3.14 14.72
C ALA A 71 1.27 -3.83 13.49
N GLY A 72 -0.04 -4.08 13.47
CA GLY A 72 -0.73 -4.65 12.32
C GLY A 72 -0.69 -3.75 11.09
N ALA A 73 -0.87 -2.45 11.28
CA ALA A 73 -0.79 -1.45 10.22
C ALA A 73 0.62 -1.33 9.63
N VAL A 74 1.67 -1.26 10.45
CA VAL A 74 3.06 -1.30 9.99
C VAL A 74 3.33 -2.56 9.18
N THR A 75 2.88 -3.72 9.70
CA THR A 75 3.01 -5.01 9.02
C THR A 75 2.32 -4.99 7.66
N ALA A 76 1.10 -4.46 7.58
CA ALA A 76 0.34 -4.34 6.34
C ALA A 76 1.07 -3.46 5.30
N TRP A 77 1.63 -2.32 5.71
CA TRP A 77 2.41 -1.47 4.81
C TRP A 77 3.69 -2.16 4.32
N MET A 78 4.42 -2.87 5.19
CA MET A 78 5.58 -3.67 4.79
C MET A 78 5.18 -4.75 3.78
N LEU A 79 4.10 -5.47 4.06
CA LEU A 79 3.59 -6.51 3.16
C LEU A 79 3.04 -5.94 1.85
N LEU A 80 2.52 -4.71 1.83
CA LEU A 80 2.05 -4.06 0.60
C LEU A 80 3.20 -3.90 -0.38
N PHE A 81 4.30 -3.33 0.09
CA PHE A 81 5.47 -3.13 -0.76
C PHE A 81 6.18 -4.46 -1.09
N ALA A 82 6.15 -5.43 -0.17
CA ALA A 82 6.65 -6.76 -0.46
C ALA A 82 5.83 -7.45 -1.56
N ALA A 83 4.50 -7.45 -1.44
CA ALA A 83 3.59 -7.98 -2.44
C ALA A 83 3.75 -7.28 -3.79
N PHE A 84 3.91 -5.94 -3.79
CA PHE A 84 4.23 -5.19 -5.00
C PHE A 84 5.51 -5.70 -5.65
N ALA A 85 6.62 -5.78 -4.91
CA ALA A 85 7.88 -6.22 -5.46
C ALA A 85 7.82 -7.67 -5.99
N TYR A 86 7.17 -8.58 -5.25
CA TYR A 86 7.01 -9.97 -5.66
C TYR A 86 6.15 -10.08 -6.91
N PHE A 87 5.01 -9.38 -6.96
CA PHE A 87 4.13 -9.40 -8.13
C PHE A 87 4.86 -8.90 -9.39
N TYR A 88 5.52 -7.76 -9.33
CA TYR A 88 6.13 -7.12 -10.50
C TYR A 88 7.48 -7.72 -10.91
N PHE A 89 8.33 -8.10 -9.96
CA PHE A 89 9.68 -8.59 -10.26
C PHE A 89 9.79 -10.11 -10.32
N LEU A 90 8.86 -10.85 -9.72
CA LEU A 90 8.86 -12.31 -9.77
C LEU A 90 7.94 -12.87 -10.87
N THR A 91 7.08 -12.04 -11.47
CA THR A 91 6.28 -12.39 -12.65
C THR A 91 6.97 -11.88 -13.92
N PRO A 92 7.77 -12.71 -14.62
CA PRO A 92 8.68 -12.24 -15.67
C PRO A 92 7.99 -11.62 -16.89
N GLU A 93 6.72 -11.94 -17.16
CA GLU A 93 5.95 -11.31 -18.23
C GLU A 93 5.71 -9.81 -18.00
N ILE A 94 5.70 -9.37 -16.74
CA ILE A 94 5.34 -7.99 -16.37
C ILE A 94 6.52 -7.03 -16.63
N PHE A 95 7.72 -7.40 -16.19
CA PHE A 95 8.97 -6.69 -16.47
C PHE A 95 10.01 -7.63 -17.08
N SER A 96 9.87 -7.93 -18.37
CA SER A 96 10.73 -8.89 -19.09
C SER A 96 12.23 -8.58 -19.01
N ARG A 97 12.62 -7.31 -18.87
CA ARG A 97 14.02 -6.86 -18.82
C ARG A 97 14.57 -6.57 -17.43
N TYR A 98 13.72 -6.50 -16.41
CA TYR A 98 14.11 -6.05 -15.07
C TYR A 98 13.63 -6.99 -13.96
N ASN A 99 13.14 -8.19 -14.30
CA ASN A 99 12.67 -9.17 -13.32
C ASN A 99 13.82 -9.89 -12.60
N TYR A 100 13.46 -10.61 -11.53
CA TYR A 100 14.33 -11.40 -10.68
C TYR A 100 15.25 -12.37 -11.45
N TYR A 101 14.76 -12.97 -12.54
CA TYR A 101 15.52 -13.92 -13.36
C TYR A 101 16.62 -13.26 -14.20
N GLN A 102 16.60 -11.94 -14.34
CA GLN A 102 17.67 -11.17 -15.00
C GLN A 102 18.88 -10.94 -14.09
N VAL A 103 18.84 -11.41 -12.83
CA VAL A 103 19.98 -11.39 -11.91
C VAL A 103 20.38 -12.85 -11.61
N PRO A 104 21.17 -13.52 -12.48
CA PRO A 104 21.38 -14.96 -12.41
C PRO A 104 22.01 -15.45 -11.10
N THR A 105 22.91 -14.64 -10.52
CA THR A 105 23.56 -14.94 -9.23
C THR A 105 22.58 -14.98 -8.07
N LEU A 106 21.54 -14.13 -8.13
CA LEU A 106 20.45 -14.13 -7.18
C LEU A 106 19.49 -15.27 -7.52
N ALA A 107 19.00 -15.35 -8.76
CA ALA A 107 17.98 -16.32 -9.16
C ALA A 107 18.38 -17.79 -8.99
N SER A 108 19.65 -18.13 -9.22
CA SER A 108 20.19 -19.49 -9.10
C SER A 108 20.80 -19.80 -7.74
N GLY A 109 20.94 -18.80 -6.86
CA GLY A 109 21.54 -18.96 -5.54
C GLY A 109 20.60 -19.71 -4.58
N PRO A 110 21.12 -20.59 -3.70
CA PRO A 110 20.29 -21.36 -2.75
C PRO A 110 19.52 -20.47 -1.76
N LEU A 111 20.00 -19.26 -1.51
CA LEU A 111 19.36 -18.25 -0.66
C LEU A 111 18.88 -17.02 -1.42
N GLY A 112 18.89 -17.06 -2.76
CA GLY A 112 18.60 -15.91 -3.59
C GLY A 112 17.20 -15.33 -3.36
N PHE A 113 16.22 -16.21 -3.27
CA PHE A 113 14.84 -15.85 -3.04
C PHE A 113 14.62 -15.23 -1.64
N ALA A 114 15.24 -15.82 -0.62
CA ALA A 114 15.23 -15.27 0.74
C ALA A 114 15.93 -13.91 0.81
N THR A 115 17.05 -13.76 0.10
CA THR A 115 17.81 -12.50 0.02
C THR A 115 16.98 -11.42 -0.64
N PHE A 116 16.29 -11.71 -1.75
CA PHE A 116 15.35 -10.78 -2.39
C PHE A 116 14.26 -10.32 -1.42
N GLY A 117 13.61 -11.26 -0.73
CA GLY A 117 12.58 -10.94 0.25
C GLY A 117 13.07 -10.04 1.39
N ILE A 118 14.24 -10.36 1.97
CA ILE A 118 14.84 -9.56 3.04
C ILE A 118 15.18 -8.15 2.54
N MET A 119 15.79 -8.02 1.36
CA MET A 119 16.13 -6.71 0.80
C MET A 119 14.88 -5.85 0.59
N VAL A 120 13.81 -6.43 0.04
CA VAL A 120 12.53 -5.75 -0.12
C VAL A 120 11.95 -5.34 1.24
N LEU A 121 11.97 -6.21 2.25
CA LEU A 121 11.47 -5.87 3.59
C LEU A 121 12.29 -4.74 4.25
N LEU A 122 13.62 -4.77 4.11
CA LEU A 122 14.49 -3.74 4.68
C LEU A 122 14.30 -2.38 4.00
N LEU A 123 14.19 -2.35 2.67
CA LEU A 123 13.93 -1.12 1.92
C LEU A 123 12.58 -0.50 2.28
N THR A 124 11.60 -1.35 2.59
CA THR A 124 10.22 -0.92 2.83
C THR A 124 9.93 -0.63 4.29
N LEU A 125 10.76 -1.13 5.22
CA LEU A 125 10.67 -0.85 6.65
C LEU A 125 10.72 0.63 6.96
N VAL A 126 11.61 1.39 6.30
CA VAL A 126 11.73 2.83 6.52
C VAL A 126 10.43 3.53 6.16
N ALA A 127 9.87 3.26 4.97
CA ALA A 127 8.60 3.84 4.55
C ALA A 127 7.45 3.41 5.50
N ALA A 128 7.36 2.13 5.81
CA ALA A 128 6.30 1.57 6.66
C ALA A 128 6.39 1.98 8.13
N ALA A 129 7.53 2.43 8.63
CA ALA A 129 7.67 2.91 10.01
C ALA A 129 7.03 4.30 10.22
N PHE A 130 7.06 5.15 9.19
CA PHE A 130 6.54 6.53 9.30
C PHE A 130 5.09 6.64 8.84
N ILE A 131 4.71 5.92 7.78
CA ILE A 131 3.38 6.05 7.16
C ILE A 131 2.22 5.82 8.15
N PRO A 132 2.18 4.75 8.97
CA PRO A 132 1.01 4.45 9.80
C PRO A 132 0.78 5.48 10.90
N LYS A 133 1.85 5.98 11.52
CA LYS A 133 1.76 7.02 12.56
C LYS A 133 1.17 8.29 11.95
N GLU A 134 1.70 8.70 10.80
CA GLU A 134 1.30 9.94 10.13
C GLU A 134 -0.05 9.83 9.43
N LEU A 135 -0.50 8.65 9.03
CA LEU A 135 -1.82 8.49 8.45
C LEU A 135 -2.88 8.28 9.52
N TYR A 136 -2.76 7.24 10.34
CA TYR A 136 -3.86 6.79 11.20
C TYR A 136 -4.01 7.61 12.49
N GLY A 137 -3.03 8.44 12.83
CA GLY A 137 -3.09 9.32 13.99
C GLY A 137 -4.10 10.47 13.84
N TYR A 138 -4.45 10.86 12.62
CA TYR A 138 -5.26 12.08 12.37
C TYR A 138 -6.67 11.79 11.84
N TYR A 139 -7.06 10.53 11.77
CA TYR A 139 -8.39 10.13 11.32
C TYR A 139 -9.11 9.35 12.40
N GLU A 140 -10.41 9.59 12.51
CA GLU A 140 -11.27 8.75 13.32
C GLU A 140 -11.51 7.42 12.61
N LEU A 141 -11.02 6.34 13.22
CA LEU A 141 -11.06 5.01 12.65
C LEU A 141 -12.17 4.17 13.30
N SER A 142 -13.23 3.92 12.53
CA SER A 142 -14.28 2.99 12.95
C SER A 142 -13.75 1.55 13.11
N ARG A 143 -14.47 0.73 13.88
CA ARG A 143 -14.13 -0.69 14.07
C ARG A 143 -14.02 -1.44 12.74
N ASN A 144 -14.89 -1.14 11.78
CA ASN A 144 -14.91 -1.76 10.47
C ASN A 144 -13.70 -1.37 9.62
N MET A 145 -13.28 -0.09 9.67
CA MET A 145 -12.06 0.36 9.00
C MET A 145 -10.82 -0.32 9.57
N LYS A 146 -10.72 -0.41 10.90
CA LYS A 146 -9.61 -1.12 11.53
C LYS A 146 -9.57 -2.59 11.11
N ALA A 147 -10.73 -3.25 11.08
CA ALA A 147 -10.84 -4.62 10.59
C ALA A 147 -10.42 -4.76 9.12
N ALA A 148 -10.84 -3.85 8.24
CA ALA A 148 -10.44 -3.85 6.84
C ALA A 148 -8.92 -3.69 6.66
N ILE A 149 -8.31 -2.75 7.39
CA ILE A 149 -6.85 -2.58 7.43
C ILE A 149 -6.16 -3.86 7.90
N MET A 150 -6.65 -4.50 8.97
CA MET A 150 -6.06 -5.74 9.46
C MET A 150 -6.23 -6.92 8.48
N LEU A 151 -7.32 -6.96 7.73
CA LEU A 151 -7.56 -7.98 6.69
C LEU A 151 -6.64 -7.83 5.48
N THR A 152 -5.97 -6.69 5.30
CA THR A 152 -4.97 -6.56 4.23
C THR A 152 -3.79 -7.49 4.43
N VAL A 153 -3.42 -7.83 5.68
CA VAL A 153 -2.31 -8.75 5.97
C VAL A 153 -2.50 -10.12 5.29
N PRO A 154 -3.60 -10.88 5.52
CA PRO A 154 -3.82 -12.13 4.82
C PRO A 154 -4.03 -11.96 3.31
N LEU A 155 -4.66 -10.87 2.84
CA LEU A 155 -4.80 -10.60 1.41
C LEU A 155 -3.46 -10.41 0.71
N LEU A 156 -2.56 -9.63 1.30
CA LEU A 156 -1.21 -9.40 0.79
C LEU A 156 -0.37 -10.68 0.84
N ALA A 157 -0.55 -11.52 1.86
CA ALA A 157 0.05 -12.85 1.88
C ALA A 157 -0.42 -13.72 0.71
N ILE A 158 -1.72 -13.69 0.35
CA ILE A 158 -2.23 -14.38 -0.85
C ILE A 158 -1.55 -13.84 -2.11
N SER A 159 -1.46 -12.51 -2.25
CA SER A 159 -0.78 -11.87 -3.39
C SER A 159 0.68 -12.33 -3.53
N ILE A 160 1.41 -12.37 -2.41
CA ILE A 160 2.79 -12.86 -2.35
C ILE A 160 2.85 -14.33 -2.78
N VAL A 161 2.06 -15.22 -2.14
CA VAL A 161 2.07 -16.66 -2.44
C VAL A 161 1.79 -16.94 -3.91
N LEU A 162 0.79 -16.28 -4.49
CA LEU A 162 0.46 -16.44 -5.91
C LEU A 162 1.58 -15.91 -6.80
N SER A 163 2.21 -14.78 -6.45
CA SER A 163 3.36 -14.25 -7.19
C SER A 163 4.57 -15.20 -7.14
N VAL A 164 4.80 -15.83 -5.98
CA VAL A 164 5.82 -16.88 -5.83
C VAL A 164 5.52 -18.08 -6.71
N GLN A 165 4.27 -18.55 -6.71
CA GLN A 165 3.83 -19.61 -7.58
C GLN A 165 4.13 -19.28 -9.06
N GLN A 166 3.75 -18.09 -9.54
CA GLN A 166 4.05 -17.64 -10.91
C GLN A 166 5.55 -17.71 -11.23
N GLY A 167 6.39 -17.28 -10.29
CA GLY A 167 7.84 -17.38 -10.44
C GLY A 167 8.32 -18.84 -10.53
N THR A 168 7.75 -19.74 -9.74
CA THR A 168 8.20 -21.14 -9.72
C THR A 168 7.77 -21.96 -10.93
N ILE A 169 6.65 -21.62 -11.58
CA ILE A 169 6.11 -22.34 -12.75
C ILE A 169 6.58 -21.75 -14.09
N PHE A 170 7.48 -20.77 -14.06
CA PHE A 170 8.09 -20.18 -15.25
C PHE A 170 8.64 -21.25 -16.22
N PRO A 171 8.45 -21.13 -17.55
CA PRO A 171 7.88 -19.98 -18.28
C PRO A 171 6.36 -19.95 -18.41
N GLN A 172 5.63 -20.85 -17.77
CA GLN A 172 4.17 -20.82 -17.77
C GLN A 172 3.68 -19.73 -16.81
N VAL A 173 2.59 -19.06 -17.16
CA VAL A 173 1.92 -18.08 -16.27
C VAL A 173 0.44 -18.45 -16.22
N ASP A 174 -0.07 -18.66 -15.01
CA ASP A 174 -1.50 -18.87 -14.82
C ASP A 174 -2.23 -17.52 -14.72
N LEU A 175 -3.04 -17.21 -15.73
CA LEU A 175 -3.74 -15.93 -15.82
C LEU A 175 -4.65 -15.69 -14.59
N GLY A 176 -5.33 -16.74 -14.12
CA GLY A 176 -6.24 -16.63 -12.97
C GLY A 176 -5.51 -16.21 -11.71
N SER A 177 -4.45 -16.94 -11.35
CA SER A 177 -3.62 -16.63 -10.19
C SER A 177 -2.98 -15.24 -10.28
N ARG A 178 -2.58 -14.79 -11.49
CA ARG A 178 -2.05 -13.43 -11.68
C ARG A 178 -3.11 -12.37 -11.40
N ILE A 179 -4.32 -12.52 -11.92
CA ILE A 179 -5.42 -11.58 -11.69
C ILE A 179 -5.77 -11.52 -10.20
N VAL A 180 -5.85 -12.67 -9.52
CA VAL A 180 -6.13 -12.71 -8.09
C VAL A 180 -5.02 -12.04 -7.27
N ALA A 181 -3.75 -12.28 -7.60
CA ALA A 181 -2.63 -11.61 -6.95
C ALA A 181 -2.67 -10.08 -7.12
N PHE A 182 -2.98 -9.63 -8.34
CA PHE A 182 -3.15 -8.20 -8.67
C PHE A 182 -4.31 -7.58 -7.88
N LEU A 183 -5.48 -8.22 -7.87
CA LEU A 183 -6.65 -7.70 -7.15
C LEU A 183 -6.40 -7.65 -5.64
N ALA A 184 -5.76 -8.68 -5.07
CA ALA A 184 -5.42 -8.70 -3.66
C ALA A 184 -4.44 -7.57 -3.27
N LEU A 185 -3.47 -7.26 -4.14
CA LEU A 185 -2.54 -6.15 -3.97
C LEU A 185 -3.26 -4.80 -3.97
N PHE A 186 -3.99 -4.49 -5.04
CA PHE A 186 -4.62 -3.16 -5.21
C PHE A 186 -5.83 -2.96 -4.29
N ALA A 187 -6.60 -4.00 -3.97
CA ALA A 187 -7.65 -3.89 -2.96
C ALA A 187 -7.07 -3.58 -1.57
N SER A 188 -5.91 -4.16 -1.24
CA SER A 188 -5.22 -3.89 0.02
C SER A 188 -4.67 -2.45 0.07
N GLU A 189 -4.10 -1.96 -1.03
CA GLU A 189 -3.65 -0.57 -1.15
C GLU A 189 -4.81 0.41 -0.89
N LEU A 190 -5.95 0.19 -1.55
CA LEU A 190 -7.15 1.02 -1.36
C LEU A 190 -7.67 0.94 0.07
N ALA A 191 -7.67 -0.25 0.70
CA ALA A 191 -8.09 -0.42 2.08
C ALA A 191 -7.17 0.33 3.06
N LEU A 192 -5.86 0.34 2.83
CA LEU A 192 -4.88 1.05 3.66
C LEU A 192 -5.02 2.58 3.56
N LEU A 193 -5.39 3.09 2.39
CA LEU A 193 -5.60 4.51 2.12
C LEU A 193 -7.04 4.99 2.41
N TRP A 194 -7.97 4.06 2.63
CA TRP A 194 -9.40 4.35 2.79
C TRP A 194 -9.74 5.44 3.82
N PRO A 195 -9.10 5.52 5.00
CA PRO A 195 -9.40 6.58 5.97
C PRO A 195 -9.24 8.00 5.38
N ILE A 196 -8.24 8.19 4.51
CA ILE A 196 -7.97 9.47 3.85
C ILE A 196 -9.08 9.78 2.83
N TYR A 197 -9.46 8.78 2.04
CA TYR A 197 -10.50 8.92 1.02
C TYR A 197 -11.87 9.18 1.65
N ALA A 198 -12.21 8.45 2.72
CA ALA A 198 -13.47 8.63 3.44
C ALA A 198 -13.58 10.05 4.04
N GLU A 199 -12.49 10.57 4.62
CA GLU A 199 -12.46 11.95 5.12
C GLU A 199 -12.63 12.97 4.00
N ALA A 200 -11.94 12.78 2.87
CA ALA A 200 -12.04 13.68 1.72
C ALA A 200 -13.46 13.74 1.11
N LEU A 201 -14.25 12.67 1.25
CA LEU A 201 -15.63 12.56 0.77
C LEU A 201 -16.67 13.18 1.72
N GLY A 202 -16.24 13.81 2.82
CA GLY A 202 -17.13 14.53 3.74
C GLY A 202 -17.04 14.07 5.20
N GLY A 203 -16.12 13.15 5.52
CA GLY A 203 -15.97 12.58 6.85
C GLY A 203 -17.11 11.63 7.21
N MET A 204 -16.84 10.68 8.10
CA MET A 204 -17.90 9.94 8.76
C MET A 204 -18.47 10.84 9.87
N ARG A 205 -19.56 11.55 9.56
CA ARG A 205 -20.43 12.12 10.60
C ARG A 205 -21.30 11.03 11.21
#